data_AF-A0A1X7FK61-F1
#
_entry.id   AF-A0A1X7FK61-F1
#
_cell.length_a   1.000
_cell.length_b   1.000
_cell.length_c   1.000
_cell.angle_alpha   90.00
_cell.angle_beta   90.00
_cell.angle_gamma   90.00
#
_symmetry.space_group_name_H-M   'P 1'
#
loop_
_entity.id
_entity.type
_entity.pdbx_description
1 polymer ?
#
loop_
_entity_poly.entity_id
_entity_poly.type
_entity_poly.pdbx_seq_one_letter_code
_entity_poly.pdbx_strand_id
1 'polypeptide(L)'
;MDACCGDNSERYRRLSRVQGKSIKAICRELGISRKVVRKVLRSDETEFKYERTRQPQPKLGPWRDQLDGMLLANEAKSSRERLTLIRIFEDLRDLGYEGGYDTVRR
;
A
#
# COMPACT_ATOMS: atom_id res chain seq x y z
N MET A 1 -9.62 -7.50 7.57
CA MET A 1 -8.87 -8.67 8.09
C MET A 1 -7.97 -9.15 6.96
N ASP A 2 -6.87 -8.42 6.79
CA ASP A 2 -5.87 -8.62 5.74
C ASP A 2 -4.99 -9.81 6.13
N ALA A 3 -5.14 -10.92 5.40
CA ALA A 3 -4.26 -12.07 5.56
C ALA A 3 -2.88 -11.73 4.99
N CYS A 4 -1.88 -11.75 5.87
CA CYS A 4 -0.48 -11.46 5.62
C CYS A 4 0.06 -12.13 4.33
N CYS A 5 0.69 -11.31 3.48
CA CYS A 5 1.62 -11.74 2.44
C CYS A 5 2.87 -12.36 3.08
N GLY A 6 2.78 -13.61 3.51
CA GLY A 6 3.94 -14.47 3.73
C GLY A 6 4.01 -15.47 2.58
N ASP A 7 5.18 -15.66 1.97
CA ASP A 7 5.41 -16.63 0.91
C ASP A 7 4.96 -18.03 1.33
N ASN A 8 3.80 -18.45 0.81
CA ASN A 8 3.23 -19.77 1.03
C ASN A 8 3.39 -20.70 -0.19
N SER A 9 4.09 -20.22 -1.23
CA SER A 9 4.30 -20.88 -2.53
C SER A 9 4.78 -22.33 -2.36
N GLU A 10 5.77 -22.54 -1.50
CA GLU A 10 6.35 -23.86 -1.21
C GLU A 10 5.37 -24.81 -0.51
N ARG A 11 4.52 -24.30 0.39
CA ARG A 11 3.55 -25.12 1.13
C ARG A 11 2.46 -25.65 0.19
N TYR A 12 1.97 -24.84 -0.75
CA TYR A 12 0.99 -25.31 -1.75
C TYR A 12 1.58 -26.44 -2.60
N ARG A 13 2.82 -26.29 -3.06
CA ARG A 13 3.51 -27.29 -3.89
C ARG A 13 3.74 -28.58 -3.12
N ARG A 14 4.20 -28.49 -1.87
CA ARG A 14 4.39 -29.67 -1.02
C ARG A 14 3.07 -30.42 -0.80
N LEU A 15 2.00 -29.72 -0.45
CA LEU A 15 0.70 -30.36 -0.23
C LEU A 15 0.14 -31.01 -1.50
N SER A 16 0.37 -30.40 -2.66
CA SER A 16 -0.14 -30.93 -3.94
C SER A 16 0.74 -32.05 -4.51
N ARG A 17 2.06 -31.86 -4.62
CA ARG A 17 2.98 -32.79 -5.30
C ARG A 17 3.49 -33.90 -4.38
N VAL A 18 3.71 -33.61 -3.09
CA VAL A 18 4.22 -34.60 -2.12
C VAL A 18 3.08 -35.32 -1.41
N GLN A 19 2.04 -34.59 -0.98
CA GLN A 19 0.92 -35.17 -0.24
C GLN A 19 -0.30 -35.51 -1.11
N GLY A 20 -0.29 -35.21 -2.42
CA GLY A 20 -1.40 -35.53 -3.33
C GLY A 20 -2.73 -34.84 -2.99
N LYS A 21 -2.73 -33.82 -2.13
CA LYS A 21 -3.97 -33.19 -1.65
C LYS A 21 -4.66 -32.42 -2.77
N SER A 22 -5.99 -32.52 -2.80
CA SER A 22 -6.79 -31.73 -3.73
C SER A 22 -6.69 -30.24 -3.44
N ILE A 23 -6.88 -29.40 -4.47
CA ILE A 23 -6.91 -27.94 -4.33
C ILE A 23 -7.89 -27.49 -3.23
N LYS A 24 -9.03 -28.18 -3.08
CA LYS A 24 -10.04 -27.86 -2.05
C LYS A 24 -9.51 -28.09 -0.62
N ALA A 25 -8.74 -29.16 -0.41
CA ALA A 25 -8.11 -29.44 0.88
C ALA A 25 -7.02 -28.41 1.21
N ILE A 26 -6.18 -28.08 0.23
CA ILE A 26 -5.13 -27.06 0.35
C ILE A 26 -5.72 -25.69 0.72
N CYS A 27 -6.84 -25.31 0.09
CA CYS A 27 -7.54 -24.07 0.41
C CYS A 27 -8.08 -24.01 1.84
N ARG A 28 -8.61 -25.13 2.36
CA ARG A 28 -9.13 -25.21 3.73
C ARG A 28 -8.02 -25.16 4.77
N GLU A 29 -6.91 -25.83 4.49
CA GLU A 29 -5.77 -25.94 5.40
C GLU A 29 -4.97 -24.64 5.50
N LEU A 30 -4.79 -23.94 4.38
CA LEU A 30 -4.01 -22.69 4.33
C LEU A 30 -4.86 -21.42 4.41
N GLY A 31 -6.19 -21.52 4.30
CA GLY A 31 -7.09 -20.36 4.32
C GLY A 31 -7.01 -19.49 3.06
N ILE A 32 -6.61 -20.07 1.93
CA ILE A 32 -6.26 -19.33 0.70
C ILE A 32 -7.25 -19.66 -0.42
N SER A 33 -7.57 -18.65 -1.24
CA SER A 33 -8.51 -18.79 -2.35
C SER A 33 -8.02 -19.82 -3.39
N ARG A 34 -8.98 -20.61 -3.91
CA ARG A 34 -8.77 -21.57 -5.02
C ARG A 34 -8.08 -20.93 -6.23
N LYS A 35 -8.34 -19.65 -6.49
CA LYS A 35 -7.72 -18.90 -7.60
C LYS A 35 -6.21 -18.78 -7.42
N VAL A 36 -5.75 -18.48 -6.21
CA VAL A 36 -4.32 -18.36 -5.89
C VAL A 36 -3.64 -19.72 -5.94
N VAL A 37 -4.23 -20.75 -5.31
CA VAL A 37 -3.68 -22.12 -5.32
C VAL A 37 -3.54 -22.64 -6.76
N ARG A 38 -4.57 -22.49 -7.59
CA ARG A 38 -4.51 -22.92 -9.00
C ARG A 38 -3.46 -22.14 -9.80
N LYS A 39 -3.29 -20.85 -9.53
CA LYS A 39 -2.27 -20.02 -10.17
C LYS A 39 -0.86 -20.51 -9.82
N VAL A 40 -0.57 -20.70 -8.54
CA VAL A 40 0.74 -21.17 -8.04
C VAL A 40 1.09 -22.57 -8.56
N LEU A 41 0.13 -23.49 -8.57
CA LEU A 41 0.34 -24.84 -9.09
C LEU A 41 0.59 -24.86 -10.61
N ARG A 42 0.12 -23.85 -11.34
CA ARG A 42 0.28 -23.75 -12.81
C ARG A 42 1.57 -23.07 -13.23
N SER A 43 2.04 -22.05 -12.51
CA SER A 43 3.15 -21.21 -13.00
C SER A 43 4.54 -21.58 -12.46
N ASP A 44 4.67 -22.51 -11.51
CA ASP A 44 5.95 -22.91 -10.85
C ASP A 44 6.83 -21.75 -10.35
N GLU A 45 6.29 -20.54 -10.31
CA GLU A 45 7.00 -19.30 -10.03
C GLU A 45 7.03 -19.06 -8.51
N THR A 46 8.23 -18.96 -7.95
CA THR A 46 8.53 -19.13 -6.52
C THR A 46 8.22 -17.91 -5.66
N GLU A 47 8.02 -16.74 -6.25
CA GLU A 47 7.56 -15.54 -5.55
C GLU A 47 6.30 -15.01 -6.23
N PHE A 48 5.16 -15.06 -5.53
CA PHE A 48 4.11 -14.10 -5.80
C PHE A 48 4.24 -12.99 -4.78
N LYS A 49 5.17 -12.07 -5.04
CA LYS A 49 5.01 -10.72 -4.50
C LYS A 49 3.64 -10.24 -4.96
N TYR A 50 2.76 -9.99 -4.01
CA TYR A 50 1.62 -9.10 -4.26
C TYR A 50 2.23 -7.71 -4.49
N GLU A 51 2.81 -7.49 -5.67
CA GLU A 51 3.10 -6.15 -6.11
C GLU A 51 1.73 -5.49 -6.27
N ARG A 52 1.37 -4.64 -5.31
CA ARG A 52 0.51 -3.51 -5.67
C ARG A 52 1.30 -2.74 -6.73
N THR A 53 1.09 -3.07 -8.00
CA THR A 53 1.68 -2.37 -9.17
C THR A 53 1.35 -0.88 -9.14
N ARG A 54 0.36 -0.49 -8.33
CA ARG A 54 0.00 0.88 -8.07
C ARG A 54 -0.33 1.02 -6.59
N GLN A 55 0.64 1.45 -5.78
CA GLN A 55 0.25 2.48 -4.82
C GLN A 55 -0.24 3.64 -5.68
N PRO A 56 -1.50 4.10 -5.57
CA PRO A 56 -1.81 5.41 -6.13
C PRO A 56 -0.79 6.33 -5.49
N GLN A 57 0.17 6.82 -6.28
CA GLN A 57 1.06 7.87 -5.82
C GLN A 57 0.12 8.89 -5.19
N PRO A 58 0.26 9.19 -3.88
CA PRO A 58 -0.63 10.15 -3.27
C PRO A 58 -0.60 11.38 -4.18
N LYS A 59 -1.78 11.93 -4.48
CA LYS A 59 -1.95 13.12 -5.36
C LYS A 59 -1.01 14.29 -4.99
N LEU A 60 -0.33 14.18 -3.84
CA LEU A 60 0.79 14.97 -3.40
C LEU A 60 1.98 15.03 -4.38
N GLY A 61 2.19 14.08 -5.29
CA GLY A 61 3.40 14.02 -6.14
C GLY A 61 3.88 15.38 -6.67
N PRO A 62 3.05 16.14 -7.42
CA PRO A 62 3.39 17.48 -7.93
C PRO A 62 3.42 18.60 -6.87
N TRP A 63 2.80 18.37 -5.72
CA TRP A 63 2.59 19.36 -4.66
C TRP A 63 3.55 19.18 -3.47
N ARG A 64 4.39 18.13 -3.48
CA ARG A 64 5.35 17.83 -2.40
C ARG A 64 6.32 18.97 -2.21
N ASP A 65 6.94 19.44 -3.28
CA ASP A 65 7.95 20.50 -3.18
C ASP A 65 7.34 21.83 -2.69
N GLN A 66 6.11 22.13 -3.11
CA GLN A 66 5.37 23.30 -2.61
C GLN A 66 4.98 23.15 -1.14
N LEU A 67 4.46 21.99 -0.75
CA LEU A 67 4.10 21.71 0.64
C LEU A 67 5.33 21.77 1.55
N ASP A 68 6.44 21.15 1.15
CA ASP A 68 7.70 21.17 1.90
C ASP A 68 8.21 22.60 2.05
N GLY A 69 8.16 23.40 0.98
CA GLY A 69 8.50 24.83 1.04
C GLY A 69 7.64 25.62 2.02
N MET A 70 6.32 25.38 2.03
CA MET A 70 5.39 26.02 2.96
C MET A 70 5.63 25.59 4.40
N LEU A 71 5.90 24.30 4.64
CA LEU A 71 6.20 23.76 5.97
C LEU A 71 7.53 24.31 6.51
N LEU A 72 8.58 24.36 5.70
CA LEU A 72 9.88 24.94 6.07
C LEU A 72 9.77 26.43 6.37
N ALA A 73 9.07 27.18 5.52
CA ALA A 73 8.80 28.60 5.75
C ALA A 73 7.98 28.82 7.02
N ASN A 74 7.06 27.90 7.33
CA ASN A 74 6.28 27.96 8.55
C ASN A 74 7.12 27.62 9.79
N GLU A 75 7.99 26.62 9.73
CA GLU A 75 8.89 26.25 10.83
C GLU A 75 9.87 27.36 11.19
N ALA A 76 10.34 28.12 10.18
CA ALA A 76 11.20 29.28 10.36
C ALA A 76 10.52 30.46 11.08
N LYS A 77 9.18 30.48 11.16
CA LYS A 77 8.44 31.53 11.86
C LYS A 77 8.47 31.35 13.38
N SER A 78 8.34 32.47 14.09
CA SER A 78 8.15 32.48 15.54
C SER A 78 6.88 31.72 15.92
N SER A 79 6.82 31.14 17.12
CA SER A 79 5.70 30.29 17.55
C SER A 79 4.33 30.98 17.46
N ARG A 80 4.27 32.31 17.55
CA ARG A 80 3.04 33.11 17.40
C ARG A 80 2.58 33.26 15.96
N GLU A 81 3.48 33.11 14.99
CA GLU A 81 3.24 33.31 13.56
C GLU A 81 3.18 32.00 12.79
N ARG A 82 3.44 30.87 13.46
CA ARG A 82 3.31 29.52 12.89
C ARG A 82 1.85 29.23 12.56
N LEU A 83 1.60 28.96 11.29
CA LEU A 83 0.36 28.48 10.74
C LEU A 83 0.09 27.04 11.18
N THR A 84 -1.19 26.71 11.33
CA THR A 84 -1.63 25.34 11.55
C THR A 84 -1.56 24.54 10.25
N LEU A 85 -1.47 23.21 10.36
CA LEU A 85 -1.53 22.30 9.20
C LEU A 85 -2.82 22.50 8.37
N ILE A 86 -3.93 22.86 9.01
CA ILE A 86 -5.20 23.19 8.33
C ILE A 86 -5.01 24.42 7.44
N ARG A 87 -4.34 25.47 7.95
CA ARG A 87 -4.13 26.69 7.19
C ARG A 87 -3.18 26.49 6.02
N ILE A 88 -2.11 25.72 6.21
CA ILE A 88 -1.20 25.32 5.11
C ILE A 88 -1.95 24.50 4.06
N PHE A 89 -2.87 23.62 4.45
CA PHE A 89 -3.70 22.86 3.53
C PHE A 89 -4.68 23.74 2.74
N GLU A 90 -5.28 24.76 3.35
CA GLU A 90 -6.12 25.73 2.66
C GLU A 90 -5.33 26.53 1.63
N ASP A 91 -4.16 27.05 2.02
CA ASP A 91 -3.27 27.78 1.11
C ASP A 91 -2.82 26.86 -0.06
N LEU A 92 -2.59 25.56 0.21
CA LEU A 92 -2.28 24.56 -0.82
C LEU A 92 -3.49 24.32 -1.76
N ARG A 93 -4.72 24.33 -1.23
CA ARG A 93 -5.96 24.22 -2.01
C ARG A 93 -6.18 25.43 -2.92
N ASP A 94 -5.88 26.63 -2.44
CA ASP A 94 -5.97 27.87 -3.22
C ASP A 94 -5.01 27.86 -4.42
N LEU A 95 -3.88 27.17 -4.29
CA LEU A 95 -2.95 26.96 -5.40
C LEU A 95 -3.45 25.95 -6.45
N GLY A 96 -4.50 25.16 -6.13
CA GLY A 96 -5.09 24.17 -7.04
C GLY A 96 -4.99 22.72 -6.56
N TYR A 97 -4.63 22.48 -5.29
CA TYR A 97 -4.57 21.13 -4.75
C TYR A 97 -5.96 20.52 -4.50
N GLU A 98 -6.26 19.42 -5.20
CA GLU A 98 -7.51 18.66 -5.05
C GLU A 98 -7.37 17.39 -4.18
N GLY A 99 -6.25 17.25 -3.46
CA GLY A 99 -6.05 16.12 -2.54
C GLY A 99 -6.72 16.34 -1.19
N GLY A 100 -6.81 15.28 -0.41
CA GLY A 100 -7.41 15.32 0.93
C GLY A 100 -6.41 15.73 2.01
N TYR A 101 -6.92 16.38 3.07
CA TYR A 101 -6.16 16.81 4.25
C TYR A 101 -5.28 15.70 4.87
N ASP A 102 -5.77 14.46 4.92
CA ASP A 102 -5.00 13.30 5.42
C ASP A 102 -3.68 13.05 4.67
N THR A 103 -3.59 13.51 3.42
CA THR A 103 -2.36 13.37 2.62
C THR A 103 -1.29 14.38 3.06
N VAL A 104 -1.72 15.54 3.56
CA VAL A 104 -0.84 16.62 4.05
C VAL A 104 -0.42 16.37 5.50
N ARG A 105 -1.25 15.66 6.28
CA ARG A 105 -0.99 15.32 7.68
C ARG A 105 0.00 14.17 7.89
N ARG A 106 0.12 13.25 6.92
CA ARG A 106 0.84 11.98 7.07
C ARG A 106 2.36 12.14 7.06
#